data_AF-A0A918AN08-F1
#
_entry.id   AF-A0A918AN08-F1
#
_cell.length_a   1.000
_cell.length_b   1.000
_cell.length_c   1.000
_cell.angle_alpha   90.00
_cell.angle_beta   90.00
_cell.angle_gamma   90.00
#
_symmetry.space_group_name_H-M   'P 1'
#
loop_
_entity.id
_entity.type
_entity.pdbx_description
1 polymer ?
#
loop_
_entity_poly.entity_id
_entity_poly.type
_entity_poly.pdbx_seq_one_letter_code
_entity_poly.pdbx_strand_id
1 'polypeptide(L)'
;MTDVREFRWLPHAGRRHAIPTELAAFDEGRTLCGIAVTVPNRPLPRIPDWCWPTCAGCDLAWRTSEGIPAYPRSGRSPSGKAS
;
A
#
# COMPACT_ATOMS: atom_id res chain seq x y z
N MET A 1 -22.38 -6.85 1.16
CA MET A 1 -21.10 -6.84 0.43
C MET A 1 -20.11 -6.15 1.31
N THR A 2 -19.51 -6.89 2.24
CA THR A 2 -18.49 -6.35 3.14
C THR A 2 -17.26 -6.16 2.27
N ASP A 3 -16.90 -4.91 2.01
CA ASP A 3 -15.60 -4.51 1.46
C ASP A 3 -14.52 -5.01 2.43
N VAL A 4 -14.18 -6.29 2.33
CA VAL A 4 -13.09 -6.89 3.10
C VAL A 4 -11.86 -6.31 2.45
N ARG A 5 -11.38 -5.17 2.97
CA ARG A 5 -10.08 -4.62 2.59
C ARG A 5 -9.06 -5.74 2.73
N GLU A 6 -8.61 -6.29 1.61
CA GLU A 6 -7.64 -7.40 1.60
C GLU A 6 -6.31 -6.97 2.21
N PHE A 7 -6.08 -5.66 2.27
CA PHE A 7 -4.85 -5.06 2.77
C PHE A 7 -5.12 -3.94 3.79
N ARG A 8 -4.26 -3.85 4.80
CA ARG A 8 -4.20 -2.72 5.75
C ARG A 8 -2.81 -2.08 5.74
N TRP A 9 -2.77 -0.80 6.09
CA TRP A 9 -1.53 -0.03 6.17
C TRP A 9 -0.89 -0.17 7.55
N LEU A 10 0.36 -0.65 7.59
CA LEU A 10 1.19 -0.75 8.78
C LEU A 10 2.43 0.15 8.63
N PRO A 11 2.69 1.08 9.56
CA PRO A 11 3.98 1.75 9.63
C PRO A 11 5.06 0.77 10.08
N HIS A 12 6.13 0.66 9.29
CA HIS A 12 7.30 -0.17 9.60
C HIS A 12 8.54 0.48 9.00
N ALA A 13 9.65 0.48 9.75
CA ALA A 13 10.95 0.97 9.28
C ALA A 13 10.93 2.37 8.63
N GLY A 14 10.18 3.33 9.17
CA GLY A 14 10.14 4.70 8.67
C GLY A 14 9.20 4.95 7.48
N ARG A 15 8.42 3.94 7.05
CA ARG A 15 7.49 4.03 5.91
C ARG A 15 6.19 3.30 6.21
N ARG A 16 5.11 3.64 5.49
CA ARG A 16 3.85 2.88 5.56
C ARG A 16 3.81 1.80 4.49
N HIS A 17 3.64 0.55 4.92
CA HIS A 17 3.56 -0.61 4.05
C HIS A 17 2.15 -1.20 4.06
N ALA A 18 1.72 -1.72 2.92
CA ALA A 18 0.48 -2.49 2.84
C ALA A 18 0.77 -3.95 3.17
N ILE A 19 0.04 -4.48 4.16
CA ILE A 19 0.11 -5.87 4.60
C ILE A 19 -1.28 -6.53 4.46
N PRO A 20 -1.36 -7.85 4.23
CA PRO A 20 -2.62 -8.57 4.27
C PRO A 20 -3.37 -8.36 5.59
N THR A 21 -4.69 -8.18 5.53
CA THR A 21 -5.54 -8.04 6.73
C THR A 21 -5.68 -9.34 7.53
N GLU A 22 -5.40 -10.49 6.90
CA GLU A 22 -5.36 -11.81 7.54
C GLU A 22 -4.24 -11.95 8.58
N LEU A 23 -3.17 -11.15 8.48
CA LEU A 23 -2.05 -11.21 9.44
C LEU A 23 -2.49 -10.67 10.80
N ALA A 24 -2.48 -11.52 11.82
CA ALA A 24 -2.80 -11.17 13.20
C ALA A 24 -1.60 -10.51 13.89
N ALA A 25 -1.80 -10.06 15.13
CA ALA A 25 -0.71 -9.58 15.96
C ALA A 25 0.35 -10.68 16.17
N PHE A 26 1.62 -10.31 16.12
CA PHE A 26 2.79 -11.20 16.16
C PHE A 26 3.01 -12.07 14.93
N ASP A 27 2.11 -12.07 13.94
CA ASP A 27 2.38 -12.79 12.70
C ASP A 27 3.55 -12.15 11.95
N GLU A 28 4.41 -13.04 11.47
CA GLU A 28 5.44 -12.71 10.50
C GLU A 28 4.81 -12.82 9.11
N GLY A 29 4.67 -11.67 8.47
CA GLY A 29 4.09 -11.57 7.15
C GLY A 29 5.06 -10.95 6.15
N ARG A 30 4.57 -10.84 4.91
CA ARG A 30 5.23 -10.05 3.88
C ARG A 30 4.31 -8.92 3.46
N THR A 31 4.90 -7.76 3.29
CA THR A 31 4.25 -6.59 2.68
C THR A 31 4.04 -6.84 1.18
N LEU A 32 3.18 -6.04 0.55
CA LEU A 32 3.00 -6.10 -0.92
C LEU A 32 4.29 -5.82 -1.72
N CYS A 33 5.27 -5.12 -1.13
CA CYS A 33 6.57 -4.92 -1.77
C CYS A 33 7.59 -6.01 -1.46
N GLY A 34 7.19 -7.08 -0.76
CA GLY A 34 8.03 -8.25 -0.47
C GLY A 34 8.90 -8.14 0.78
N ILE A 35 8.80 -7.05 1.56
CA ILE A 35 9.53 -6.89 2.81
C ILE A 35 8.89 -7.75 3.91
N ALA A 36 9.70 -8.55 4.60
CA ALA A 36 9.29 -9.29 5.79
C ALA A 36 9.00 -8.30 6.93
N VAL A 37 7.82 -8.41 7.52
CA VAL A 37 7.40 -7.53 8.62
C VAL A 37 6.71 -8.37 9.68
N THR A 38 6.98 -8.03 10.94
CA THR A 38 6.27 -8.61 12.08
C THR A 38 5.19 -7.64 12.52
N VAL A 39 3.95 -8.10 12.61
CA VAL A 39 2.83 -7.26 13.04
C VAL A 39 2.98 -6.95 14.54
N PRO A 40 3.12 -5.69 14.95
CA PRO A 40 3.22 -5.35 16.35
C PRO A 40 1.85 -5.58 17.04
N ASN A 41 1.87 -6.22 18.21
CA ASN A 41 0.68 -6.44 19.04
C ASN A 41 0.14 -5.17 19.67
N ARG A 42 1.00 -4.18 19.88
CA ARG A 42 0.60 -2.89 20.44
C ARG A 42 0.33 -1.91 19.31
N PRO A 43 -0.75 -1.10 19.36
CA PRO A 43 -0.92 0.01 18.45
C PRO A 43 0.31 0.91 18.54
N LEU A 44 0.99 1.10 17.41
CA LEU A 44 2.12 2.02 17.30
C LEU A 44 1.65 3.43 17.68
N PRO A 45 2.50 4.23 18.36
CA PRO A 45 2.15 5.60 18.68
C PRO A 45 1.73 6.35 17.41
N ARG A 46 0.64 7.12 17.50
CA ARG A 46 0.03 7.79 16.33
C ARG A 46 0.99 8.80 15.68
N ILE A 47 1.96 9.30 16.43
CA ILE A 47 3.01 10.23 16.00
C ILE A 47 4.33 9.69 16.53
N PRO A 48 5.40 9.63 15.70
CA PRO A 48 5.54 10.14 14.33
C PRO A 48 5.17 9.16 13.21
N ASP A 49 4.75 7.93 13.53
CA ASP A 49 4.59 6.84 12.57
C ASP A 49 3.53 7.06 11.47
N TRP A 50 2.47 7.84 11.74
CA TRP A 50 1.46 8.19 10.71
C TRP A 50 1.88 9.33 9.77
N CYS A 51 2.92 10.09 10.16
CA CYS A 51 3.51 11.11 9.29
C CYS A 51 4.52 10.54 8.29
N TRP A 52 4.79 9.23 8.36
CA TRP A 52 5.72 8.58 7.47
C TRP A 52 5.20 8.47 6.03
N PRO A 53 6.08 8.64 5.03
CA PRO A 53 5.70 8.50 3.64
C PRO A 53 5.20 7.08 3.36
N THR A 54 4.23 6.98 2.46
CA THR A 54 3.75 5.69 1.96
C THR A 54 4.85 5.03 1.12
N CYS A 55 5.06 3.73 1.31
CA CYS A 55 5.96 2.97 0.46
C CYS A 55 5.38 2.94 -0.97
N ALA A 56 6.13 3.47 -1.94
CA ALA A 56 5.70 3.55 -3.34
C ALA A 56 5.38 2.17 -3.95
N GLY A 57 6.10 1.12 -3.56
CA GLY A 57 5.84 -0.25 -4.04
C GLY A 57 4.51 -0.81 -3.52
N CYS A 58 4.23 -0.64 -2.23
CA CYS A 58 2.95 -1.03 -1.65
C CYS A 58 1.78 -0.20 -2.20
N ASP A 59 2.01 1.10 -2.40
CA ASP A 59 1.02 2.01 -2.98
C ASP A 59 0.66 1.63 -4.42
N LEU A 60 1.65 1.33 -5.25
CA LEU A 60 1.43 0.86 -6.63
C LEU A 60 0.69 -0.48 -6.64
N ALA A 61 1.14 -1.46 -5.86
CA ALA A 61 0.52 -2.78 -5.80
C ALA A 61 -0.93 -2.73 -5.31
N TRP A 62 -1.20 -1.92 -4.28
CA TRP A 62 -2.56 -1.67 -3.79
C TRP A 62 -3.42 -0.96 -4.84
N ARG A 63 -2.88 0.02 -5.55
CA ARG A 63 -3.60 0.66 -6.66
C ARG A 63 -3.92 -0.33 -7.78
N THR A 64 -2.98 -1.21 -8.12
CA THR A 64 -3.21 -2.28 -9.11
C THR A 64 -4.29 -3.26 -8.64
N SER A 65 -4.31 -3.66 -7.36
CA SER A 65 -5.34 -4.57 -6.84
C SER A 65 -6.73 -3.94 -6.82
N GLU A 66 -6.83 -2.67 -6.43
CA GLU A 66 -8.10 -1.92 -6.39
C GLU A 66 -8.57 -1.44 -7.77
N GLY A 67 -7.76 -1.64 -8.82
CA GLY A 67 -8.01 -1.06 -10.14
C GLY A 67 -7.98 0.48 -10.15
N ILE A 68 -7.34 1.10 -9.16
CA ILE A 68 -7.18 2.56 -9.07
C ILE A 68 -6.10 2.99 -10.07
N PRO A 69 -6.41 3.81 -11.09
CA PRO A 69 -5.41 4.27 -12.03
C PRO A 69 -4.36 5.13 -11.33
N ALA A 70 -3.08 4.87 -11.57
CA ALA A 70 -2.00 5.76 -11.17
C ALA A 70 -2.20 7.15 -11.83
N TYR A 71 -2.01 8.21 -11.06
CA TYR A 71 -2.06 9.58 -11.57
C TYR A 71 -0.63 10.02 -11.99
N PRO A 72 -0.45 10.73 -13.13
CA PRO A 72 -1.46 11.09 -14.13
C PRO A 72 -1.88 9.87 -14.94
N ARG A 73 -3.17 9.77 -15.26
CA ARG A 73 -3.71 8.70 -16.10
C ARG A 73 -2.96 8.70 -17.43
N SER A 74 -2.10 7.71 -17.66
CA SER A 74 -1.43 7.48 -18.95
C SER A 74 -2.47 6.97 -19.94
N GLY A 75 -3.40 7.84 -20.34
CA GLY A 75 -4.66 7.44 -20.94
C GLY A 75 -5.34 8.55 -21.72
N ARG A 76 -4.57 9.39 -22.42
CA ARG A 76 -4.92 9.93 -23.75
C ARG A 76 -3.70 10.55 -24.43
N SER A 77 -2.96 9.75 -25.16
CA SER A 77 -2.29 10.24 -26.37
C SER A 77 -2.40 9.15 -27.42
N PRO A 78 -3.26 9.35 -28.41
CA PRO A 78 -2.97 8.86 -29.74
C PRO A 78 -2.79 10.04 -30.69
N SER A 79 -1.56 10.12 -31.18
CA SER A 79 -1.25 10.31 -32.60
C SER A 79 -1.44 11.69 -33.20
N GLY A 80 -0.32 12.27 -33.63
CA GLY A 80 -0.33 13.29 -34.65
C GLY A 80 -1.05 12.83 -35.92
N LYS A 81 -1.73 13.78 -36.57
CA LYS A 81 -1.73 13.89 -38.01
C LYS A 81 -1.60 15.36 -38.37
N ALA A 82 -0.65 15.60 -39.28
CA ALA A 82 -0.43 16.84 -39.99
C ALA A 82 -1.70 17.31 -40.73
N SER A 83 -1.84 18.64 -40.83
CA SER A 83 -2.43 19.37 -41.94
C SER A 83 -1.76 20.74 -42.04
#